data_AF-A0A7C7JV01-F1
#
_entry.id   AF-A0A7C7JV01-F1
#
_cell.length_a   1.000
_cell.length_b   1.000
_cell.length_c   1.000
_cell.angle_alpha   90.00
_cell.angle_beta   90.00
_cell.angle_gamma   90.00
#
_symmetry.space_group_name_H-M   'P 1'
#
loop_
_entity.id
_entity.type
_entity.pdbx_description
1 polymer ?
#
loop_
_entity_poly.entity_id
_entity_poly.type
_entity_poly.pdbx_seq_one_letter_code
_entity_poly.pdbx_strand_id
1 'polypeptide(L)'
;MGDVAMTVPVLRAFTQQHPKVKLTVLTRPFFVPFFKDLPNTSVFIFDEKQKHKGVFGLYKLYKELKALDIDKIADLHNVLRTKILKLFFFGKTFVQ
;
A
#
# COMPACT_ATOMS: atom_id res chain seq x y z
N MET A 1 -8.56 9.50 7.68
CA MET A 1 -9.44 8.36 8.04
C MET A 1 -10.53 8.20 7.01
N GLY A 2 -11.24 9.27 6.63
CA GLY A 2 -12.24 9.24 5.55
C GLY A 2 -11.70 8.68 4.23
N ASP A 3 -10.52 9.11 3.79
CA ASP A 3 -9.94 8.67 2.51
C ASP A 3 -9.72 7.16 2.42
N VAL A 4 -9.35 6.52 3.53
CA VAL A 4 -9.16 5.07 3.57
C VAL A 4 -10.49 4.34 3.41
N ALA A 5 -11.55 4.80 4.09
CA ALA A 5 -12.88 4.20 3.96
C ALA A 5 -13.46 4.40 2.54
N MET A 6 -13.22 5.56 1.92
CA MET A 6 -13.69 5.88 0.57
C MET A 6 -13.03 5.02 -0.53
N THR A 7 -11.83 4.48 -0.27
CA THR A 7 -11.12 3.62 -1.25
C THR A 7 -11.60 2.16 -1.22
N VAL A 8 -12.19 1.68 -0.13
CA VAL A 8 -12.62 0.27 0.02
C VAL A 8 -13.62 -0.17 -1.06
N PRO A 9 -14.69 0.60 -1.38
CA PRO A 9 -15.61 0.20 -2.45
C PRO A 9 -14.93 0.13 -3.82
N VAL A 10 -13.99 1.03 -4.10
CA VAL A 10 -13.22 1.04 -5.36
C VAL A 10 -12.32 -0.20 -5.45
N LEU A 11 -11.62 -0.55 -4.37
CA LEU A 11 -10.79 -1.77 -4.32
C LEU A 11 -11.64 -3.04 -4.42
N ARG A 12 -12.86 -3.05 -3.87
CA ARG A 12 -13.82 -4.15 -4.04
C ARG A 12 -14.22 -4.34 -5.50
N ALA A 13 -14.61 -3.27 -6.19
CA ALA A 13 -14.93 -3.35 -7.61
C ALA A 13 -13.71 -3.80 -8.44
N PHE A 14 -12.52 -3.26 -8.12
CA PHE A 14 -11.28 -3.61 -8.81
C PHE A 14 -10.93 -5.11 -8.67
N THR A 15 -10.99 -5.64 -7.46
CA THR A 15 -10.66 -7.05 -7.19
C THR A 15 -11.66 -8.02 -7.85
N GLN A 16 -12.93 -7.62 -7.95
CA GLN A 16 -13.96 -8.37 -8.68
C GLN A 16 -13.76 -8.33 -10.20
N GLN A 17 -13.41 -7.19 -10.78
CA GLN A 17 -13.18 -7.03 -12.22
C GLN A 17 -11.85 -7.64 -12.69
N HIS A 18 -10.86 -7.72 -11.79
CA HIS A 18 -9.53 -8.23 -12.08
C HIS A 18 -9.15 -9.38 -11.12
N PRO A 19 -9.82 -10.55 -11.21
CA PRO A 19 -9.62 -11.65 -10.27
C PRO A 19 -8.23 -12.30 -10.33
N LYS A 20 -7.48 -12.07 -11.42
CA LYS A 20 -6.11 -12.57 -11.60
C LYS A 20 -5.04 -11.67 -10.96
N VAL A 21 -5.40 -10.45 -10.58
CA VAL A 21 -4.45 -9.49 -9.98
C VAL A 21 -4.36 -9.77 -8.49
N LYS A 22 -3.14 -9.91 -7.95
CA LYS A 22 -2.94 -9.98 -6.49
C LYS A 22 -2.77 -8.56 -5.96
N LEU A 23 -3.64 -8.13 -5.06
CA LEU A 23 -3.60 -6.80 -4.47
C LEU A 23 -2.87 -6.87 -3.13
N THR A 24 -1.89 -5.99 -2.91
CA THR A 24 -1.29 -5.79 -1.58
C THR A 24 -1.60 -4.39 -1.10
N VAL A 25 -2.37 -4.26 -0.02
CA VAL A 25 -2.74 -2.97 0.58
C VAL A 25 -1.77 -2.63 1.70
N LEU A 26 -1.01 -1.54 1.53
CA LEU A 26 -0.17 -0.96 2.56
C LEU A 26 -1.00 -0.05 3.47
N THR A 27 -1.21 -0.41 4.74
CA THR A 27 -2.01 0.41 5.66
C THR A 27 -1.62 0.26 7.13
N ARG A 28 -2.13 1.13 7.99
CA ARG A 28 -1.90 1.07 9.44
C ARG A 28 -2.73 -0.06 10.08
N PRO A 29 -2.27 -0.68 11.18
CA PRO A 29 -2.98 -1.79 11.85
C PRO A 29 -4.47 -1.51 12.09
N PHE A 30 -4.79 -0.27 12.45
CA PHE A 30 -6.16 0.18 12.73
C PHE A 30 -7.12 0.01 11.53
N PHE A 31 -6.63 0.09 10.30
CA PHE A 31 -7.48 0.00 9.09
C PHE A 31 -7.54 -1.40 8.49
N VAL A 32 -6.79 -2.38 9.02
CA VAL A 32 -6.78 -3.77 8.53
C VAL A 32 -8.20 -4.36 8.42
N PRO A 33 -9.13 -4.14 9.38
CA PRO A 33 -10.48 -4.69 9.29
C PRO A 33 -11.25 -4.29 8.01
N PHE A 34 -10.95 -3.13 7.43
CA PHE A 34 -11.65 -2.64 6.23
C PHE A 34 -11.36 -3.44 4.97
N PHE A 35 -10.26 -4.19 4.93
CA PHE A 35 -9.81 -4.92 3.75
C PHE A 35 -10.01 -6.44 3.85
N LYS A 36 -10.55 -6.94 4.97
CA LYS A 36 -10.67 -8.39 5.25
C LYS A 36 -11.54 -9.14 4.25
N ASP A 37 -12.59 -8.49 3.73
CA ASP A 37 -13.55 -9.12 2.83
C ASP A 37 -13.22 -8.90 1.34
N LEU A 38 -12.04 -8.33 1.05
CA LEU A 38 -11.61 -8.14 -0.34
C LEU A 38 -10.98 -9.44 -0.85
N PRO A 39 -11.48 -10.00 -1.98
CA PRO A 39 -10.85 -11.16 -2.58
C PRO A 39 -9.44 -10.80 -3.05
N ASN A 40 -8.59 -11.81 -3.26
CA ASN A 40 -7.25 -11.67 -3.86
C ASN A 40 -6.38 -10.55 -3.25
N THR A 41 -6.62 -10.21 -1.98
CA THR A 41 -6.03 -9.07 -1.29
C THR A 41 -5.24 -9.50 -0.05
N SER A 42 -3.99 -9.05 0.03
CA SER A 42 -3.12 -9.15 1.20
C SER A 42 -2.95 -7.77 1.83
N VAL A 43 -2.79 -7.71 3.15
CA VAL A 43 -2.55 -6.45 3.86
C VAL A 43 -1.13 -6.42 4.41
N PHE A 44 -0.37 -5.39 4.04
CA PHE A 44 0.95 -5.12 4.58
C PHE A 44 0.86 -4.00 5.62
N ILE A 45 1.43 -4.26 6.81
CA ILE A 45 1.32 -3.36 7.95
C ILE A 45 2.38 -2.26 7.90
N PHE A 46 1.91 -1.02 7.78
CA PHE A 46 2.72 0.18 7.95
C PHE A 46 2.66 0.67 9.41
N ASP A 47 3.69 0.34 10.18
CA ASP A 47 3.91 0.94 11.51
C ASP A 47 4.71 2.24 11.42
N GLU A 48 3.99 3.37 11.38
CA GLU A 48 4.57 4.71 11.30
C GLU A 48 5.23 5.19 12.60
N LYS A 49 4.89 4.57 13.74
CA LYS A 49 5.30 5.04 15.07
C LYS A 49 6.56 4.36 15.56
N GLN A 50 6.80 3.12 15.18
CA GLN A 50 8.01 2.39 15.55
C GLN A 50 8.79 1.95 14.30
N LYS A 51 8.43 0.81 13.70
CA LYS A 51 9.28 0.10 12.72
C LYS A 51 9.64 0.92 11.49
N HIS A 52 8.71 1.75 11.01
CA HIS A 52 8.87 2.55 9.78
C HIS A 52 8.91 4.06 10.05
N LYS A 53 9.36 4.46 11.24
CA LYS A 53 9.49 5.87 11.63
C LYS A 53 10.67 6.56 10.90
N GLY A 54 10.40 7.75 10.37
CA GLY A 54 11.42 8.59 9.72
C GLY A 54 11.93 8.03 8.40
N VAL A 55 12.97 8.67 7.83
CA VAL A 55 13.52 8.31 6.51
C VAL A 55 14.13 6.90 6.52
N PHE A 56 14.90 6.55 7.55
CA PHE A 56 15.47 5.20 7.70
C PHE A 56 14.37 4.12 7.84
N GLY A 57 13.28 4.43 8.54
CA GLY A 57 12.12 3.55 8.63
C GLY A 57 11.41 3.36 7.29
N LEU A 58 11.29 4.41 6.48
CA LEU A 58 10.77 4.31 5.10
C LEU A 58 11.71 3.52 4.18
N TYR A 59 13.02 3.62 4.35
CA TYR A 59 13.96 2.80 3.61
C TYR A 59 13.86 1.31 4.00
N LYS A 60 13.64 1.02 5.28
CA LYS A 60 13.34 -0.35 5.75
C LYS A 60 12.04 -0.87 5.13
N LEU A 61 10.98 -0.05 5.14
CA LEU A 61 9.72 -0.36 4.48
C LEU A 61 9.92 -0.68 3.00
N TYR A 62 10.68 0.14 2.28
CA TYR A 62 11.04 -0.11 0.88
C TYR A 62 11.67 -1.49 0.68
N LYS A 63 12.66 -1.87 1.51
CA LYS A 63 13.32 -3.18 1.40
C LYS A 63 12.33 -4.34 1.59
N GLU A 64 11.43 -4.21 2.56
CA GLU A 64 10.41 -5.23 2.83
C GLU A 64 9.40 -5.35 1.68
N LEU A 65 8.96 -4.22 1.13
CA LEU A 65 8.06 -4.20 -0.02
C LEU A 65 8.74 -4.69 -1.31
N LYS A 66 10.04 -4.42 -1.48
CA LYS A 66 10.82 -4.91 -2.63
C LYS A 66 10.89 -6.45 -2.64
N ALA A 67 10.94 -7.08 -1.47
CA ALA A 67 10.94 -8.54 -1.35
C ALA A 67 9.61 -9.19 -1.76
N LEU A 68 8.52 -8.42 -1.89
CA LEU A 68 7.22 -8.90 -2.37
C LEU A 68 7.13 -8.97 -3.90
N ASP A 69 8.18 -8.54 -4.61
CA ASP A 69 8.24 -8.50 -6.08
C ASP A 69 7.04 -7.81 -6.75
N ILE A 70 6.70 -6.62 -6.26
CA ILE A 70 5.55 -5.86 -6.75
C ILE A 70 5.80 -5.36 -8.18
N ASP A 71 4.87 -5.63 -9.10
CA ASP A 71 4.93 -5.18 -10.49
C ASP A 71 4.64 -3.67 -10.64
N LYS A 72 3.56 -3.22 -10.00
CA LYS A 72 3.02 -1.85 -10.11
C LYS A 72 2.58 -1.32 -8.75
N ILE A 73 2.77 -0.03 -8.53
CA ILE A 73 2.40 0.65 -7.29
C ILE A 73 1.39 1.74 -7.62
N ALA A 74 0.28 1.78 -6.86
CA ALA A 74 -0.72 2.85 -6.93
C ALA A 74 -0.75 3.61 -5.60
N ASP A 75 -0.47 4.92 -5.63
CA ASP A 75 -0.52 5.79 -4.45
C ASP A 75 -1.82 6.58 -4.37
N LEU A 76 -2.72 6.11 -3.52
CA LEU A 76 -4.04 6.71 -3.31
C LEU A 76 -4.04 7.88 -2.32
N HIS A 77 -2.90 8.22 -1.69
CA HIS A 77 -2.82 9.26 -0.65
C HIS A 77 -2.05 10.51 -1.09
N ASN A 78 -1.06 10.38 -1.98
CA ASN A 78 -0.24 11.50 -2.51
C ASN A 78 0.29 12.46 -1.43
N VAL A 79 0.87 11.92 -0.36
CA VAL A 79 1.44 12.71 0.75
C VAL A 79 2.96 12.71 0.74
N LEU A 80 3.59 13.58 1.53
CA LEU A 80 5.06 13.73 1.55
C LEU A 80 5.80 12.40 1.79
N ARG A 81 5.31 11.53 2.68
CA ARG A 81 5.96 10.24 2.96
C ARG A 81 5.85 9.27 1.79
N THR A 82 4.72 9.24 1.08
CA THR A 82 4.55 8.38 -0.09
C THR A 82 5.38 8.89 -1.26
N LYS A 83 5.59 10.21 -1.37
CA LYS A 83 6.57 10.81 -2.30
C LYS A 83 8.00 10.40 -1.99
N ILE A 84 8.41 10.37 -0.71
CA ILE A 84 9.75 9.87 -0.31
C ILE A 84 9.88 8.38 -0.64
N LEU A 85 8.86 7.57 -0.33
CA LEU A 85 8.85 6.15 -0.64
C LEU A 85 8.94 5.89 -2.15
N LYS A 86 8.26 6.71 -2.97
CA LYS A 86 8.35 6.69 -4.44
C LYS A 86 9.78 6.87 -4.94
N LEU A 87 10.59 7.74 -4.32
CA LEU A 87 11.99 7.92 -4.70
C LEU A 87 12.82 6.64 -4.50
N PHE A 88 12.50 5.82 -3.49
CA PHE A 88 13.18 4.54 -3.30
C PHE A 88 12.80 3.49 -4.35
N PHE A 89 11.62 3.61 -4.95
CA PHE A 89 11.12 2.75 -6.05
C PHE A 89 11.56 3.21 -7.45
N PHE A 90 12.67 3.94 -7.57
CA PHE A 90 13.19 4.38 -8.87
C PHE A 90 13.31 3.19 -9.85
N GLY A 91 12.65 3.30 -11.00
CA GLY A 91 12.58 2.25 -12.04
C GLY A 91 11.34 1.36 -12.03
N LYS A 92 10.46 1.42 -11.01
CA LYS A 92 9.14 0.75 -11.02
C LYS A 92 8.04 1.70 -11.48
N THR A 93 6.98 1.16 -12.09
CA THR A 93 5.81 1.96 -12.50
C THR A 93 5.02 2.38 -11.27
N PHE A 94 5.05 3.66 -10.95
CA PHE A 94 4.34 4.26 -9.83
C PHE A 94 3.25 5.19 -10.36
N VAL A 95 2.01 4.72 -10.28
CA VAL A 95 0.79 5.43 -10.71
C VAL A 95 0.18 6.14 -9.51
N GLN A 96 -0.44 7.27 -9.76
CA GLN A 96 -1.14 8.07 -8.76
C GLN A 96 -2.58 8.30 -9.23
#